data_AF-A0A932SNE5-F1
#
_entry.id   AF-A0A932SNE5-F1
#
_cell.length_a   1.000
_cell.length_b   1.000
_cell.length_c   1.000
_cell.angle_alpha   90.00
_cell.angle_beta   90.00
_cell.angle_gamma   90.00
#
_symmetry.space_group_name_H-M   'P 1'
#
loop_
_entity.id
_entity.type
_entity.pdbx_description
1 polymer ?
#
loop_
_entity_poly.entity_id
_entity_poly.type
_entity_poly.pdbx_seq_one_letter_code
_entity_poly.pdbx_strand_id
1 'polypeptide(L)'
;MDQPAECYRNRVRLGCLGCLTAILMVGILAGAVGGLAWGGWRALQDPRLEAAAFTPADGARAQQKLLDLVHRPRSRGSGGPVVLSEQEVHALLAPRIADLADLPLREASAALVGDTLEVRGRLPLAVLLGEPPFAGLATLLPQAWLSRLLWLRVRTGVRIERVDTPRGRRFVRFDPTYVAIGRQRVPALLYRLLLPPSGVQLLRWPAPASVEDVRIEPGRVVIRTTS
;
A
#
# COMPACT_ATOMS: atom_id res chain seq x y z
N MET A 1 44.73 -27.05 61.91
CA MET A 1 43.39 -26.43 61.96
C MET A 1 43.40 -25.25 61.00
N ASP A 2 43.16 -25.51 59.72
CA ASP A 2 43.07 -24.48 58.66
C ASP A 2 41.81 -24.76 57.86
N GLN A 3 40.68 -24.16 58.25
CA GLN A 3 39.40 -24.39 57.60
C GLN A 3 38.39 -23.22 57.56
N PRO A 4 38.72 -21.93 57.76
CA PRO A 4 37.76 -20.85 57.51
C PRO A 4 37.86 -20.20 56.11
N ALA A 5 38.99 -20.32 55.40
CA ALA A 5 39.23 -19.55 54.17
C ALA A 5 38.51 -20.08 52.92
N GLU A 6 38.29 -21.40 52.82
CA GLU A 6 37.62 -22.00 51.65
C GLU A 6 36.12 -21.76 51.61
N CYS A 7 35.49 -21.60 52.78
CA CYS A 7 34.04 -21.43 52.90
C CYS A 7 33.57 -20.03 52.41
N TYR A 8 34.42 -19.00 52.56
CA TYR A 8 34.12 -17.65 52.08
C TYR A 8 34.30 -17.52 50.55
N ARG A 9 35.35 -18.15 49.99
CA ARG A 9 35.65 -18.11 48.55
C ARG A 9 34.56 -18.78 47.70
N ASN A 10 33.92 -19.85 48.20
CA ASN A 10 32.86 -20.54 47.47
C ASN A 10 31.49 -19.82 47.53
N ARG A 11 31.18 -19.07 48.59
CA ARG A 11 29.96 -18.25 48.67
C ARG A 11 29.98 -17.06 47.69
N VAL A 12 31.11 -16.38 47.54
CA VAL A 12 31.25 -15.26 46.60
C VAL A 12 31.19 -15.76 45.15
N ARG A 13 31.75 -16.94 44.87
CA ARG A 13 31.64 -17.58 43.55
C ARG A 13 30.20 -17.96 43.20
N LEU A 14 29.41 -18.51 44.12
CA LEU A 14 27.99 -18.83 43.85
C LEU A 14 27.12 -17.58 43.63
N GLY A 15 27.31 -16.53 44.45
CA GLY A 15 26.54 -15.28 44.31
C GLY A 15 26.91 -14.49 43.04
N CYS A 16 28.19 -14.48 42.68
CA CYS A 16 28.68 -13.78 41.48
C CYS A 16 28.33 -14.55 40.19
N LEU A 17 28.38 -15.89 40.21
CA LEU A 17 27.93 -16.71 39.08
C LEU A 17 26.43 -16.53 38.83
N GLY A 18 25.62 -16.45 39.89
CA GLY A 18 24.17 -16.21 39.81
C GLY A 18 23.80 -14.83 39.27
N CYS A 19 24.52 -13.78 39.69
CA CYS A 19 24.37 -12.44 39.10
C CYS A 19 24.76 -12.43 37.62
N LEU A 20 25.87 -13.08 37.26
CA LEU A 20 26.36 -13.11 35.89
C LEU A 20 25.41 -13.89 34.97
N THR A 21 24.86 -15.03 35.41
CA THR A 21 23.81 -15.75 34.66
C THR A 21 22.52 -14.96 34.57
N ALA A 22 22.10 -14.25 35.61
CA ALA A 22 20.92 -13.38 35.55
C ALA A 22 21.09 -12.24 34.54
N ILE A 23 22.25 -11.58 34.54
CA ILE A 23 22.58 -10.52 33.56
C ILE A 23 22.61 -11.10 32.15
N LEU A 24 23.19 -12.28 31.95
CA LEU A 24 23.21 -12.96 30.65
C LEU A 24 21.80 -13.33 30.18
N MET A 25 20.96 -13.89 31.06
CA MET A 25 19.56 -14.20 30.74
C MET A 25 18.77 -12.95 30.36
N VAL A 26 18.90 -11.86 31.12
CA VAL A 26 18.25 -10.58 30.82
C VAL A 26 18.78 -10.00 29.50
N GLY A 27 20.08 -10.08 29.26
CA GLY A 27 20.69 -9.63 28.00
C GLY A 27 20.21 -10.44 26.79
N ILE A 28 20.09 -11.76 26.92
CA ILE A 28 19.57 -12.65 25.87
C ILE A 28 18.08 -12.36 25.64
N LEU A 29 17.28 -12.21 26.68
CA LEU A 29 15.86 -11.86 26.57
C LEU A 29 15.66 -10.48 25.91
N ALA A 30 16.39 -9.47 26.36
CA ALA A 30 16.35 -8.13 25.78
C ALA A 30 16.84 -8.13 24.32
N GLY A 31 17.89 -8.90 24.02
CA GLY A 31 18.40 -9.09 22.66
C GLY A 31 17.41 -9.82 21.75
N ALA A 32 16.71 -10.84 22.26
CA ALA A 32 15.69 -11.57 21.50
C ALA A 32 14.47 -10.68 21.21
N VAL A 33 13.96 -9.96 22.21
CA VAL A 33 12.83 -9.02 22.03
C VAL A 33 13.23 -7.87 21.10
N GLY A 34 14.41 -7.28 21.30
CA GLY A 34 14.95 -6.24 20.44
C GLY A 34 15.18 -6.72 19.01
N GLY A 35 15.68 -7.94 18.84
CA GLY A 35 15.91 -8.57 17.55
C GLY A 35 14.63 -8.87 16.78
N LEU A 36 13.59 -9.38 17.45
CA LEU A 36 12.27 -9.59 16.84
C LEU A 36 11.61 -8.26 16.44
N ALA A 37 11.67 -7.25 17.31
CA ALA A 37 11.17 -5.92 17.00
C ALA A 37 11.92 -5.29 15.81
N TRP A 38 13.26 -5.43 15.75
CA TRP A 38 14.08 -4.92 14.66
C TRP A 38 13.89 -5.68 13.34
N GLY A 39 13.72 -7.01 13.41
CA GLY A 39 13.41 -7.84 12.24
C GLY A 39 12.05 -7.48 11.63
N GLY A 40 11.01 -7.37 12.47
CA GLY A 40 9.71 -6.86 12.07
C GLY A 40 9.79 -5.43 11.51
N TRP A 41 10.63 -4.58 12.11
CA TRP A 41 10.88 -3.22 11.65
C TRP A 41 11.48 -3.15 10.24
N ARG A 42 12.55 -3.90 9.98
CA ARG A 42 13.17 -4.02 8.64
C ARG A 42 12.20 -4.58 7.61
N ALA A 43 11.30 -5.48 8.01
CA ALA A 43 10.25 -6.00 7.14
C ALA A 43 9.20 -4.94 6.76
N LEU A 44 9.04 -3.87 7.54
CA LEU A 44 8.10 -2.77 7.26
C LEU A 44 8.73 -1.62 6.46
N GLN A 45 10.06 -1.64 6.27
CA GLN A 45 10.79 -0.65 5.47
C GLN A 45 10.68 -0.91 3.96
N ASP A 46 10.75 0.17 3.18
CA ASP A 46 10.51 0.17 1.73
C ASP A 46 11.42 -0.80 0.95
N PRO A 47 10.86 -1.66 0.08
CA PRO A 47 11.60 -2.14 -1.08
C PRO A 47 11.69 -0.99 -2.09
N ARG A 48 12.83 -0.28 -2.09
CA ARG A 48 13.17 0.80 -3.04
C ARG A 48 12.69 0.45 -4.45
N LEU A 49 11.69 1.17 -4.93
CA LEU A 49 11.32 1.17 -6.34
C LEU A 49 11.14 2.63 -6.76
N GLU A 50 11.94 3.03 -7.74
CA GLU A 50 11.94 4.38 -8.27
C GLU A 50 10.57 4.69 -8.87
N ALA A 51 9.97 5.80 -8.45
CA ALA A 51 8.81 6.36 -9.12
C ALA A 51 9.26 6.91 -10.48
N ALA A 52 8.44 6.73 -11.51
CA ALA A 52 8.68 7.37 -12.79
C ALA A 52 8.73 8.89 -12.59
N ALA A 53 9.78 9.54 -13.08
CA ALA A 53 9.85 11.00 -13.08
C ALA A 53 8.71 11.55 -13.94
N PHE A 54 7.95 12.50 -13.40
CA PHE A 54 6.82 13.14 -14.10
C PHE A 54 6.89 14.66 -13.97
N THR A 55 6.20 15.34 -14.88
CA THR A 55 6.05 16.79 -14.87
C THR A 55 4.59 17.18 -14.66
N PRO A 56 4.29 18.39 -14.16
CA PRO A 56 2.92 18.90 -14.09
C PRO A 56 2.21 18.95 -15.46
N ALA A 57 2.99 19.13 -16.54
CA ALA A 57 2.47 19.13 -17.91
C ALA A 57 1.88 17.76 -18.31
N ASP A 58 2.43 16.66 -17.80
CA ASP A 58 1.90 15.31 -18.05
C ASP A 58 0.51 15.15 -17.43
N GLY A 59 0.29 15.73 -16.24
CA GLY A 59 -1.02 15.75 -15.59
C GLY A 59 -2.06 16.53 -16.40
N ALA A 60 -1.71 17.71 -16.89
CA ALA A 60 -2.60 18.52 -17.73
C ALA A 60 -2.95 17.81 -19.05
N ARG A 61 -1.95 17.16 -19.68
CA ARG A 61 -2.14 16.39 -20.91
C ARG A 61 -3.05 15.17 -20.69
N ALA A 62 -2.88 14.46 -19.57
CA ALA A 62 -3.76 13.36 -19.19
C ALA A 62 -5.20 13.82 -18.97
N GLN A 63 -5.39 14.93 -18.27
CA GLN A 63 -6.72 15.52 -18.03
C GLN A 63 -7.39 15.95 -19.33
N GLN A 64 -6.66 16.59 -20.24
CA GLN A 64 -7.21 16.99 -21.54
C GLN A 64 -7.67 15.76 -22.35
N LYS A 65 -6.86 14.70 -22.41
CA LYS A 65 -7.23 13.45 -23.09
C LYS A 65 -8.51 12.83 -22.52
N LEU A 66 -8.68 12.86 -21.20
CA LEU A 66 -9.89 12.36 -20.53
C LEU A 66 -11.10 13.28 -20.75
N LEU A 67 -10.89 14.59 -20.77
CA LEU A 67 -11.95 15.57 -21.04
C LEU A 67 -12.45 15.43 -22.49
N ASP A 68 -11.53 15.30 -23.44
CA ASP A 68 -11.84 15.04 -24.85
C ASP A 68 -12.63 13.73 -25.02
N LEU A 69 -12.31 12.70 -24.24
CA LEU A 69 -13.01 11.43 -24.21
C LEU A 69 -14.46 11.55 -23.70
N VAL A 70 -14.69 12.38 -22.67
CA VAL A 70 -16.02 12.64 -22.10
C VAL A 70 -16.89 13.47 -23.05
N HIS A 71 -16.30 14.46 -23.73
CA HIS A 71 -17.02 15.30 -24.69
C HIS A 71 -17.15 14.69 -26.09
N ARG A 72 -16.53 13.53 -26.35
CA ARG A 72 -16.59 12.89 -27.66
C ARG A 72 -18.04 12.47 -28.00
N PRO A 73 -18.62 12.99 -29.09
CA PRO A 73 -19.98 12.63 -29.48
C PRO A 73 -20.03 11.17 -29.92
N ARG A 74 -21.01 10.45 -29.38
CA ARG A 74 -21.24 9.00 -29.56
C ARG A 74 -21.45 8.57 -31.02
N SER A 75 -21.75 9.52 -31.91
CA SER A 75 -22.12 9.30 -33.30
C SER A 75 -20.93 9.36 -34.28
N ARG A 76 -19.72 9.75 -33.85
CA ARG A 76 -18.51 9.72 -34.70
C ARG A 76 -17.65 8.52 -34.32
N GLY A 77 -17.91 7.39 -34.98
CA GLY A 77 -17.15 6.13 -34.86
C GLY A 77 -15.70 6.17 -35.32
N SER A 78 -15.03 7.33 -35.27
CA SER A 78 -13.67 7.54 -35.77
C SER A 78 -12.69 8.05 -34.70
N GLY A 79 -13.10 8.12 -33.44
CA GLY A 79 -12.19 8.43 -32.36
C GLY A 79 -11.28 7.24 -32.08
N GLY A 80 -10.02 7.30 -32.52
CA GLY A 80 -9.02 6.28 -32.16
C GLY A 80 -8.88 6.11 -30.64
N PRO A 81 -8.23 5.02 -30.20
CA PRO A 81 -8.04 4.74 -28.78
C PRO A 81 -7.30 5.89 -28.09
N VAL A 82 -7.72 6.22 -26.86
CA VAL A 82 -7.02 7.18 -26.03
C VAL A 82 -5.89 6.45 -25.31
N VAL A 83 -4.65 6.89 -25.54
CA VAL A 83 -3.46 6.30 -24.93
C VAL A 83 -2.89 7.25 -23.90
N LEU A 84 -2.75 6.77 -22.66
CA LEU A 84 -2.08 7.47 -21.57
C LEU A 84 -0.71 6.83 -21.32
N SER A 85 0.36 7.61 -21.28
CA SER A 85 1.69 7.11 -20.91
C SER A 85 1.77 6.83 -19.40
N GLU A 86 2.76 6.06 -18.96
CA GLU A 86 3.01 5.85 -17.53
C GLU A 86 3.19 7.17 -16.75
N GLN A 87 3.89 8.15 -17.33
CA GLN A 87 4.09 9.47 -16.72
C GLN A 87 2.77 10.24 -16.57
N GLU A 88 1.91 10.19 -17.59
CA GLU A 88 0.58 10.80 -17.56
C GLU A 88 -0.33 10.12 -16.53
N VAL A 89 -0.29 8.79 -16.44
CA VAL A 89 -1.02 8.02 -15.42
C VAL A 89 -0.53 8.38 -14.03
N HIS A 90 0.78 8.44 -13.81
CA HIS A 90 1.37 8.85 -12.54
C HIS A 90 0.92 10.26 -12.16
N ALA A 91 1.12 11.23 -13.04
CA ALA A 91 0.81 12.64 -12.79
C ALA A 91 -0.70 12.87 -12.53
N LEU A 92 -1.57 12.07 -13.17
CA LEU A 92 -3.01 12.12 -12.95
C LEU A 92 -3.41 11.49 -11.61
N LEU A 93 -2.86 10.31 -11.29
CA LEU A 93 -3.31 9.51 -10.15
C LEU A 93 -2.61 9.88 -8.85
N ALA A 94 -1.31 10.20 -8.84
CA ALA A 94 -0.56 10.41 -7.61
C ALA A 94 -1.16 11.51 -6.70
N PRO A 95 -1.53 12.70 -7.21
CA PRO A 95 -2.19 13.71 -6.38
C PRO A 95 -3.59 13.26 -5.93
N ARG A 96 -4.33 12.61 -6.85
CA ARG A 96 -5.72 12.21 -6.60
C ARG A 96 -5.83 11.06 -5.62
N ILE A 97 -4.89 10.11 -5.60
CA ILE A 97 -4.89 8.98 -4.66
C ILE A 97 -4.73 9.46 -3.21
N ALA A 98 -3.93 10.50 -2.98
CA ALA A 98 -3.78 11.10 -1.66
C ALA A 98 -5.08 11.79 -1.18
N ASP A 99 -5.84 12.36 -2.12
CA ASP A 99 -7.12 13.02 -1.85
C ASP A 99 -8.31 12.05 -1.85
N LEU A 100 -8.14 10.84 -2.41
CA LEU A 100 -9.21 9.86 -2.59
C LEU A 100 -9.37 8.98 -1.33
N ALA A 101 -10.62 8.89 -0.87
CA ALA A 101 -11.12 7.96 0.16
C ALA A 101 -10.75 8.21 1.63
N ASP A 102 -10.50 9.45 2.03
CA ASP A 102 -10.19 9.81 3.43
C ASP A 102 -8.98 9.04 4.00
N LEU A 103 -8.19 8.42 3.12
CA LEU A 103 -6.98 7.70 3.46
C LEU A 103 -5.85 8.73 3.56
N PRO A 104 -5.19 8.90 4.72
CA PRO A 104 -4.08 9.83 4.86
C PRO A 104 -2.80 9.25 4.24
N LEU A 105 -2.86 8.97 2.94
CA LEU A 105 -1.76 8.48 2.12
C LEU A 105 -0.79 9.62 1.83
N ARG A 106 0.44 9.45 2.28
CA ARG A 106 1.57 10.35 1.97
C ARG A 106 2.45 9.71 0.91
N GLU A 107 3.12 10.54 0.11
CA GLU A 107 4.08 10.06 -0.90
C GLU A 107 3.44 9.02 -1.86
N ALA A 108 2.20 9.26 -2.26
CA ALA A 108 1.49 8.38 -3.18
C ALA A 108 2.14 8.40 -4.57
N SER A 109 2.28 7.23 -5.18
CA SER A 109 2.79 7.07 -6.54
C SER A 109 2.05 5.96 -7.27
N ALA A 110 1.98 6.08 -8.59
CA ALA A 110 1.43 5.06 -9.47
C ALA A 110 2.46 4.68 -10.56
N ALA A 111 2.58 3.40 -10.85
CA ALA A 111 3.48 2.87 -11.88
C ALA A 111 2.79 1.75 -12.66
N LEU A 112 3.20 1.54 -13.91
CA LEU A 112 2.67 0.48 -14.75
C LEU A 112 3.64 -0.69 -14.76
N VAL A 113 3.22 -1.84 -14.21
CA VAL A 113 4.06 -3.03 -14.08
C VAL A 113 3.43 -4.16 -14.88
N GLY A 114 3.94 -4.39 -16.09
CA GLY A 114 3.37 -5.36 -17.03
C GLY A 114 1.97 -4.94 -17.47
N ASP A 115 0.97 -5.75 -17.13
CA ASP A 115 -0.46 -5.54 -17.38
C ASP A 115 -1.22 -5.04 -16.13
N THR A 116 -0.50 -4.60 -15.09
CA THR A 116 -1.09 -4.15 -13.83
C THR A 116 -0.70 -2.72 -13.47
N LEU A 117 -1.60 -2.04 -12.76
CA LEU A 117 -1.34 -0.74 -12.14
C LEU A 117 -0.85 -0.97 -10.72
N GLU A 118 0.38 -0.56 -10.44
CA GLU A 118 0.93 -0.59 -9.09
C GLU A 118 0.76 0.78 -8.43
N VAL A 119 -0.03 0.84 -7.36
CA VAL A 119 -0.19 2.01 -6.51
C VAL A 119 0.64 1.80 -5.24
N ARG A 120 1.37 2.85 -4.85
CA ARG A 120 2.14 2.88 -3.60
C ARG A 120 1.79 4.12 -2.82
N GLY A 121 1.94 4.04 -1.51
CA GLY A 121 1.86 5.19 -0.64
C GLY A 121 2.23 4.82 0.80
N ARG A 122 2.36 5.85 1.63
CA ARG A 122 2.68 5.71 3.05
C ARG A 122 1.47 6.05 3.89
N LEU A 123 1.14 5.17 4.81
CA LEU A 123 -0.01 5.36 5.71
C LEU A 123 0.44 5.23 7.17
N PRO A 124 -0.11 6.02 8.10
CA PRO A 124 0.13 5.84 9.52
C PRO A 124 -0.38 4.49 10.01
N LEU A 125 0.40 3.79 10.85
CA LEU A 125 0.00 2.53 11.46
C LEU A 125 -1.36 2.65 12.18
N ALA A 126 -1.64 3.81 12.79
CA ALA A 126 -2.92 4.11 13.41
C ALA A 126 -4.13 3.83 12.51
N VAL A 127 -4.03 4.07 11.20
CA VAL A 127 -5.13 3.86 10.25
C VAL A 127 -5.43 2.37 10.12
N LEU A 128 -4.41 1.52 9.96
CA LEU A 128 -4.61 0.07 9.86
C LEU A 128 -5.18 -0.54 11.14
N LEU A 129 -4.74 -0.02 12.29
CA LEU A 129 -5.19 -0.49 13.60
C LEU A 129 -6.51 0.14 14.03
N GLY A 130 -7.02 1.13 13.31
CA GLY A 130 -8.36 1.68 13.49
C GLY A 130 -9.42 0.85 12.77
N GLU A 131 -9.02 0.07 11.75
CA GLU A 131 -9.96 -0.72 10.96
C GLU A 131 -10.15 -2.14 11.54
N PRO A 132 -11.37 -2.72 11.44
CA PRO A 132 -11.61 -4.11 11.80
C PRO A 132 -10.77 -5.08 10.96
N PRO A 133 -10.22 -6.17 11.53
CA PRO A 133 -10.42 -6.67 12.89
C PRO A 133 -9.45 -6.08 13.93
N PHE A 134 -8.61 -5.11 13.56
CA PHE A 134 -7.52 -4.61 14.38
C PHE A 134 -7.89 -3.42 15.26
N ALA A 135 -9.12 -2.91 15.15
CA ALA A 135 -9.68 -1.73 15.83
C ALA A 135 -9.43 -1.63 17.37
N GLY A 136 -9.02 -2.71 18.04
CA GLY A 136 -8.67 -2.71 19.47
C GLY A 136 -7.16 -2.71 19.78
N LEU A 137 -6.30 -2.97 18.80
CA LEU A 137 -4.85 -3.09 19.02
C LEU A 137 -4.18 -1.73 19.20
N ALA A 138 -4.78 -0.66 18.66
CA ALA A 138 -4.22 0.69 18.76
C ALA A 138 -4.01 1.13 20.22
N THR A 139 -4.88 0.70 21.15
CA THR A 139 -4.80 1.06 22.58
C THR A 139 -3.67 0.34 23.32
N LEU A 140 -3.15 -0.76 22.76
CA LEU A 140 -2.06 -1.54 23.34
C LEU A 140 -0.67 -1.02 22.94
N LEU A 141 -0.61 -0.13 21.95
CA LEU A 141 0.62 0.37 21.36
C LEU A 141 0.95 1.78 21.85
N PRO A 142 2.23 2.12 22.05
CA PRO A 142 2.62 3.49 22.37
C PRO A 142 2.24 4.46 21.25
N GLN A 143 1.85 5.69 21.58
CA GLN A 143 1.47 6.71 20.59
C GLN A 143 2.55 6.96 19.52
N ALA A 144 3.82 6.88 19.91
CA ALA A 144 4.96 7.02 19.00
C ALA A 144 5.06 5.90 17.95
N TRP A 145 4.38 4.77 18.14
CA TRP A 145 4.28 3.69 17.16
C TRP A 145 3.12 3.91 16.21
N LEU A 146 1.99 4.41 16.71
CA LEU A 146 0.80 4.69 15.90
C LEU A 146 1.03 5.74 14.82
N SER A 147 1.88 6.73 15.08
CA SER A 147 2.26 7.78 14.11
C SER A 147 3.26 7.30 13.05
N ARG A 148 3.77 6.07 13.13
CA ARG A 148 4.77 5.57 12.18
C ARG A 148 4.16 5.30 10.82
N LEU A 149 4.86 5.73 9.78
CA LEU A 149 4.45 5.55 8.39
C LEU A 149 4.89 4.19 7.86
N LEU A 150 3.93 3.41 7.40
CA LEU A 150 4.10 2.12 6.75
C LEU A 150 3.91 2.27 5.25
N TRP A 151 4.73 1.54 4.49
CA TRP A 151 4.54 1.46 3.05
C TRP A 151 3.41 0.50 2.72
N LEU A 152 2.51 0.93 1.85
CA LEU A 152 1.48 0.10 1.24
C LEU A 152 1.75 0.02 -0.26
N ARG A 153 1.65 -1.19 -0.79
CA ARG A 153 1.77 -1.48 -2.22
C ARG A 153 0.59 -2.32 -2.65
N VAL A 154 -0.12 -1.87 -3.67
CA VAL A 154 -1.26 -2.55 -4.24
C VAL A 154 -1.04 -2.66 -5.74
N ARG A 155 -1.04 -3.88 -6.30
CA ARG A 155 -1.15 -4.07 -7.75
C ARG A 155 -2.58 -4.44 -8.09
N THR A 156 -3.15 -3.74 -9.05
CA THR A 156 -4.51 -3.94 -9.50
C THR A 156 -4.54 -4.19 -11.00
N GLY A 157 -5.34 -5.15 -11.42
CA GLY A 157 -5.77 -5.26 -12.80
C GLY A 157 -6.96 -4.33 -13.05
N VAL A 158 -7.11 -3.85 -14.27
CA VAL A 158 -8.25 -3.03 -14.68
C VAL A 158 -9.19 -3.86 -15.54
N ARG A 159 -10.48 -3.85 -15.21
CA ARG A 159 -11.53 -4.52 -15.97
C ARG A 159 -12.76 -3.63 -16.07
N ILE A 160 -13.49 -3.69 -17.19
CA ILE A 160 -14.79 -3.03 -17.30
C ILE A 160 -15.88 -4.02 -16.93
N GLU A 161 -16.64 -3.70 -15.89
CA GLU A 161 -17.83 -4.44 -15.48
C GLU A 161 -19.06 -3.77 -16.12
N ARG A 162 -19.82 -4.55 -16.89
CA ARG A 162 -21.14 -4.13 -17.38
C ARG A 162 -22.18 -4.58 -16.36
N VAL A 163 -22.90 -3.63 -15.80
CA VAL A 163 -24.03 -3.95 -14.91
C VAL A 163 -25.29 -3.98 -15.76
N ASP A 164 -25.95 -5.13 -15.80
CA ASP A 164 -27.25 -5.33 -16.44
C ASP A 164 -28.32 -4.53 -15.70
N THR A 165 -28.35 -3.23 -15.96
CA THR A 165 -29.36 -2.29 -15.52
C THR A 165 -30.04 -1.70 -16.76
N PRO A 166 -31.30 -1.22 -16.68
CA PRO A 166 -32.00 -0.62 -17.81
C PRO A 166 -31.28 0.56 -18.48
N ARG A 167 -30.30 1.16 -17.78
CA ARG A 167 -29.45 2.27 -18.26
C ARG A 167 -28.03 1.84 -18.67
N GLY A 168 -27.71 0.54 -18.67
CA GLY A 168 -26.43 0.01 -19.15
C GLY A 168 -25.20 0.68 -18.55
N ARG A 169 -25.21 0.98 -17.24
CA ARG A 169 -24.10 1.68 -16.59
C ARG A 169 -22.85 0.79 -16.55
N ARG A 170 -21.76 1.30 -17.10
CA ARG A 170 -20.44 0.64 -17.14
C ARG A 170 -19.60 1.16 -15.99
N PHE A 171 -18.85 0.27 -15.35
CA PHE A 171 -17.93 0.65 -14.28
C PHE A 171 -16.53 0.13 -14.60
N VAL A 172 -15.52 0.97 -14.42
CA VAL A 172 -14.13 0.52 -14.36
C VAL A 172 -13.91 -0.05 -12.98
N ARG A 173 -13.55 -1.33 -12.93
CA ARG A 173 -13.23 -2.05 -11.71
C ARG A 173 -11.73 -2.30 -11.63
N PHE A 174 -11.16 -1.97 -10.48
CA PHE A 174 -9.79 -2.29 -10.13
C PHE A 174 -9.82 -3.55 -9.25
N ASP A 175 -9.29 -4.65 -9.78
CA ASP A 175 -9.20 -5.90 -9.04
C ASP A 175 -7.78 -6.06 -8.47
N PRO A 176 -7.58 -5.91 -7.15
CA PRO A 176 -6.27 -6.06 -6.54
C PRO A 176 -5.80 -7.53 -6.59
N THR A 177 -4.68 -7.75 -7.26
CA THR A 177 -4.04 -9.07 -7.42
C THR A 177 -2.90 -9.28 -6.42
N TYR A 178 -2.30 -8.18 -5.96
CA TYR A 178 -1.17 -8.19 -5.03
C TYR A 178 -1.29 -7.05 -4.02
N VAL A 179 -1.11 -7.36 -2.75
CA VAL A 179 -1.06 -6.36 -1.68
C VAL A 179 0.14 -6.67 -0.77
N ALA A 180 0.89 -5.64 -0.42
CA ALA A 180 1.99 -5.75 0.53
C ALA A 180 2.05 -4.54 1.46
N ILE A 181 2.44 -4.80 2.71
CA ILE A 181 2.74 -3.80 3.72
C ILE A 181 4.24 -3.88 4.02
N GLY A 182 4.98 -2.81 3.70
CA GLY A 182 6.44 -2.83 3.64
C GLY A 182 6.93 -3.88 2.64
N ARG A 183 7.63 -4.89 3.16
CA ARG A 183 8.14 -6.06 2.42
C ARG A 183 7.23 -7.28 2.55
N GLN A 184 6.27 -7.24 3.46
CA GLN A 184 5.41 -8.39 3.74
C GLN A 184 4.24 -8.43 2.78
N ARG A 185 4.14 -9.49 1.98
CA ARG A 185 2.95 -9.75 1.18
C ARG A 185 1.81 -10.13 2.11
N VAL A 186 0.66 -9.49 1.95
CA VAL A 186 -0.57 -9.85 2.64
C VAL A 186 -1.55 -10.47 1.64
N PRO A 187 -2.43 -11.38 2.10
CA PRO A 187 -3.50 -11.91 1.26
C PRO A 187 -4.31 -10.77 0.65
N ALA A 188 -4.64 -10.87 -0.65
CA ALA A 188 -5.39 -9.82 -1.33
C ALA A 188 -6.72 -9.56 -0.59
N LEU A 189 -7.43 -10.59 -0.14
CA LEU A 189 -8.68 -10.46 0.63
C LEU A 189 -8.60 -9.49 1.83
N LEU A 190 -7.42 -9.34 2.46
CA LEU A 190 -7.24 -8.39 3.55
C LEU A 190 -7.34 -6.93 3.10
N TYR A 191 -7.23 -6.60 1.80
CA TYR A 191 -7.39 -5.21 1.33
C TYR A 191 -8.75 -4.64 1.74
N ARG A 192 -9.82 -5.45 1.79
CA ARG A 192 -11.15 -5.00 2.20
C ARG A 192 -11.24 -4.67 3.69
N LEU A 193 -10.35 -5.25 4.48
CA LEU A 193 -10.24 -5.01 5.92
C LEU A 193 -9.26 -3.87 6.21
N LEU A 194 -8.27 -3.66 5.34
CA LEU A 194 -7.23 -2.65 5.49
C LEU A 194 -7.63 -1.29 4.90
N LEU A 195 -8.45 -1.29 3.85
CA LEU A 195 -9.00 -0.06 3.29
C LEU A 195 -10.35 0.26 3.94
N PRO A 196 -10.59 1.53 4.30
CA PRO A 196 -11.90 1.97 4.75
C PRO A 196 -12.94 1.72 3.63
N PRO A 197 -14.24 1.69 3.96
CA PRO A 197 -15.31 1.46 2.97
C PRO A 197 -15.25 2.42 1.77
N SER A 198 -14.83 3.66 1.99
CA SER A 198 -14.55 4.67 0.95
C SER A 198 -13.44 4.22 -0.01
N GLY A 199 -12.39 3.59 0.51
CA GLY A 199 -11.26 3.05 -0.26
C GLY A 199 -11.67 1.90 -1.16
N VAL A 200 -12.63 1.08 -0.73
CA VAL A 200 -13.22 0.02 -1.55
C VAL A 200 -14.04 0.60 -2.71
N GLN A 201 -14.70 1.75 -2.52
CA GLN A 201 -15.41 2.42 -3.61
C GLN A 201 -14.46 2.96 -4.68
N LEU A 202 -13.20 3.27 -4.33
CA LEU A 202 -12.19 3.65 -5.33
C LEU A 202 -11.86 2.53 -6.30
N LEU A 203 -12.16 1.29 -5.94
CA LEU A 203 -11.99 0.16 -6.85
C LEU A 203 -13.08 0.10 -7.90
N ARG A 204 -14.07 1.01 -7.88
CA ARG A 204 -15.18 1.02 -8.83
C ARG A 204 -15.51 2.44 -9.27
N TRP A 205 -15.08 2.81 -10.46
CA TRP A 205 -15.34 4.14 -11.02
C TRP A 205 -16.41 4.08 -12.12
N PRO A 206 -17.30 5.08 -12.22
CA PRO A 206 -18.23 5.15 -13.33
C PRO A 206 -17.47 5.36 -14.65
N ALA A 207 -17.69 4.48 -15.63
CA ALA A 207 -17.10 4.63 -16.96
C ALA A 207 -18.06 5.43 -17.86
N PRO A 208 -17.57 6.44 -18.61
CA PRO A 208 -18.37 7.10 -19.64
C PRO A 208 -18.87 6.08 -20.66
N ALA A 209 -20.06 6.34 -21.22
CA ALA A 209 -20.67 5.40 -22.16
C ALA A 209 -19.93 5.27 -23.50
N SER A 210 -19.00 6.20 -23.79
CA SER A 210 -18.06 6.16 -24.90
C SER A 210 -16.93 5.15 -24.72
N VAL A 211 -16.67 4.67 -23.49
CA VAL A 211 -15.59 3.73 -23.19
C VAL A 211 -16.08 2.30 -23.35
N GLU A 212 -15.40 1.52 -24.19
CA GLU A 212 -15.67 0.11 -24.44
C GLU A 212 -14.76 -0.82 -23.64
N ASP A 213 -13.47 -0.50 -23.58
CA ASP A 213 -12.45 -1.32 -22.90
C ASP A 213 -11.34 -0.41 -22.35
N VAL A 214 -10.73 -0.82 -21.24
CA VAL A 214 -9.53 -0.19 -20.68
C VAL A 214 -8.51 -1.29 -20.44
N ARG A 215 -7.39 -1.23 -21.15
CA ARG A 215 -6.29 -2.18 -21.00
C ARG A 215 -5.03 -1.48 -20.51
N ILE A 216 -4.34 -2.14 -19.61
CA ILE A 216 -2.99 -1.75 -19.22
C ILE A 216 -2.03 -2.55 -20.09
N GLU A 217 -1.19 -1.83 -20.83
CA GLU A 217 -0.06 -2.37 -21.56
C GLU A 217 1.24 -1.92 -20.88
N PRO A 218 2.37 -2.58 -21.16
CA PRO A 218 3.67 -2.13 -20.66
C PRO A 218 3.92 -0.65 -20.99
N GLY A 219 4.02 0.19 -19.95
CA GLY A 219 4.30 1.62 -20.06
C GLY A 219 3.15 2.51 -20.54
N ARG A 220 1.94 1.97 -20.77
CA ARG A 220 0.79 2.78 -21.20
C ARG A 220 -0.59 2.17 -20.87
N VAL A 221 -1.60 3.02 -20.75
CA VAL A 221 -3.00 2.62 -20.63
C VAL A 221 -3.72 2.95 -21.92
N VAL A 222 -4.40 1.96 -22.50
CA VAL A 222 -5.15 2.08 -23.75
C VAL A 222 -6.64 2.01 -23.43
N ILE A 223 -7.34 3.12 -23.68
CA ILE A 223 -8.79 3.24 -23.52
C ILE A 223 -9.42 3.13 -24.91
N ARG A 224 -10.10 2.01 -25.17
CA ARG A 224 -10.83 1.79 -26.43
C ARG A 224 -12.21 2.42 -26.31
N THR A 225 -12.58 3.20 -27.31
CA THR A 225 -13.90 3.82 -27.40
C THR A 225 -14.81 3.02 -28.32
N THR A 226 -16.10 3.05 -28.03
CA THR A 226 -17.12 2.47 -28.90
C THR A 226 -17.08 3.15 -30.27
N SER A 227 -16.91 2.36 -31.33
CA SER A 227 -17.09 2.79 -32.73
C SER A 227 -18.56 3.02 -33.06
#